data_AF-A0A521FUM7-F1
#
_entry.id   AF-A0A521FUM7-F1
#
_cell.length_a   1.000
_cell.length_b   1.000
_cell.length_c   1.000
_cell.angle_alpha   90.00
_cell.angle_beta   90.00
_cell.angle_gamma   90.00
#
_symmetry.space_group_name_H-M   'P 1'
#
loop_
_entity.id
_entity.type
_entity.pdbx_description
1 polymer ?
#
loop_
_entity_poly.entity_id
_entity_poly.type
_entity_poly.pdbx_seq_one_letter_code
_entity_poly.pdbx_strand_id
1 'polypeptide(L)' 'MNATRDEATFTLTGHYWSSTYPTADLPNWLAFYQRQQDLTPKSAHHYGDTVLKLENLQLS' A
#
# COMPACT_ATOMS: atom_id res chain seq x y z
N MET A 1 1.84 -6.03 7.26
CA MET A 1 2.14 -5.93 5.81
C MET A 1 3.53 -5.32 5.64
N ASN A 2 4.26 -5.62 4.57
CA ASN A 2 5.49 -4.94 4.16
C ASN A 2 5.37 -4.39 2.74
N ALA A 3 6.13 -3.33 2.42
CA ALA A 3 6.18 -2.74 1.09
C ALA A 3 7.62 -2.35 0.74
N THR A 4 8.07 -2.67 -0.47
CA THR A 4 9.41 -2.31 -0.99
C THR A 4 9.29 -1.80 -2.42
N ARG A 5 10.19 -0.92 -2.87
CA ARG A 5 10.18 -0.36 -4.23
C ARG A 5 11.58 -0.39 -4.83
N ASP A 6 11.65 -0.54 -6.15
CA ASP A 6 12.83 -0.22 -6.97
C ASP A 6 12.51 0.93 -7.94
N GLU A 7 13.22 1.06 -9.06
CA GLU A 7 13.00 2.17 -10.01
C GLU A 7 11.69 2.00 -10.81
N ALA A 8 11.23 0.77 -11.03
CA ALA A 8 10.15 0.46 -11.97
C ALA A 8 8.92 -0.18 -11.30
N THR A 9 9.11 -0.82 -10.14
CA THR A 9 8.09 -1.61 -9.48
C THR A 9 8.07 -1.42 -7.96
N PHE A 10 6.95 -1.78 -7.34
CA PHE A 10 6.85 -1.99 -5.91
C PHE A 10 6.22 -3.34 -5.60
N THR A 11 6.64 -3.93 -4.50
CA THR A 11 6.11 -5.20 -4.00
C THR A 11 5.38 -4.97 -2.69
N LEU A 12 4.16 -5.47 -2.60
CA LEU A 12 3.38 -5.58 -1.38
C LEU A 12 3.43 -7.02 -0.87
N THR A 13 3.77 -7.18 0.41
CA THR A 13 3.83 -8.49 1.06
C THR A 13 2.89 -8.51 2.27
N GLY A 14 1.81 -9.26 2.15
CA GLY A 14 0.92 -9.64 3.25
C GLY A 14 1.47 -10.81 4.06
N HIS A 15 0.67 -11.32 5.00
CA HIS A 15 1.11 -12.45 5.85
C HIS A 15 1.20 -13.77 5.07
N TYR A 16 0.32 -13.96 4.08
CA TYR A 16 0.23 -15.17 3.26
C TYR A 16 0.32 -14.90 1.75
N TRP A 17 0.56 -13.66 1.34
CA TRP A 17 0.57 -13.27 -0.06
C TRP A 17 1.68 -12.26 -0.34
N SER A 18 2.19 -12.25 -1.57
CA SER A 18 3.11 -11.24 -2.07
C SER A 18 2.75 -10.92 -3.52
N SER A 19 2.77 -9.65 -3.90
CA SER A 19 2.45 -9.23 -5.27
C SER A 19 3.25 -7.98 -5.65
N THR A 20 3.71 -7.94 -6.90
CA THR A 20 4.53 -6.87 -7.45
C THR A 20 3.76 -6.12 -8.53
N TYR A 21 3.85 -4.80 -8.51
CA TYR A 21 3.10 -3.89 -9.37
C TYR A 21 4.04 -2.82 -9.94
N PRO A 22 3.70 -2.20 -11.09
CA PRO A 22 4.42 -1.05 -11.60
C PRO A 22 4.35 0.15 -10.64
N THR A 23 5.43 0.92 -10.50
CA THR A 23 5.42 2.16 -9.68
C THR A 23 4.39 3.18 -10.18
N ALA A 24 4.05 3.15 -11.47
CA ALA A 24 2.99 3.96 -12.04
C ALA A 24 1.61 3.71 -11.40
N ASP A 25 1.38 2.52 -10.84
CA ASP A 25 0.13 2.17 -10.16
C ASP A 25 0.14 2.53 -8.67
N LEU A 26 1.28 2.94 -8.11
CA LEU A 26 1.42 3.29 -6.68
C LEU A 26 0.34 4.30 -6.20
N PRO A 27 0.03 5.39 -6.95
CA PRO A 27 -1.01 6.34 -6.53
C PRO A 27 -2.42 5.71 -6.50
N ASN A 28 -2.70 4.77 -7.42
CA ASN A 28 -3.99 4.07 -7.48
C ASN A 28 -4.17 3.16 -6.26
N TRP A 29 -3.12 2.45 -5.87
CA TRP A 29 -3.13 1.61 -4.67
C TRP A 29 -3.25 2.42 -3.39
N LEU A 30 -2.55 3.56 -3.30
CA LEU A 30 -2.67 4.46 -2.16
C LEU A 30 -4.12 4.96 -2.01
N ALA A 31 -4.72 5.47 -3.09
CA ALA A 31 -6.11 5.94 -3.09
C ALA A 31 -7.10 4.82 -2.73
N PHE A 32 -6.84 3.59 -3.19
CA PHE A 32 -7.65 2.43 -2.82
C PHE A 32 -7.63 2.17 -1.31
N TYR A 33 -6.43 2.10 -0.69
CA TYR A 33 -6.31 1.80 0.74
C TYR A 33 -6.80 2.94 1.63
N GLN A 34 -6.60 4.20 1.24
CA GLN A 34 -7.20 5.35 1.92
C GLN A 34 -8.73 5.27 1.89
N ARG A 35 -9.32 4.97 0.74
CA ARG A 35 -10.77 4.77 0.63
C ARG A 35 -11.27 3.60 1.47
N GLN A 36 -10.52 2.50 1.57
CA GLN A 36 -10.89 1.38 2.45
C GLN A 36 -10.89 1.80 3.92
N GLN A 37 -9.92 2.61 4.34
CA GLN A 37 -9.85 3.16 5.70
C GLN A 37 -11.09 3.99 6.04
N ASP A 38 -11.53 4.85 5.12
CA ASP A 38 -12.73 5.68 5.31
C ASP A 38 -14.02 4.85 5.36
N LEU A 39 -14.12 3.82 4.51
CA LEU A 39 -15.31 2.97 4.41
C LEU A 39 -15.41 1.92 5.51
N THR A 40 -14.30 1.56 6.16
CA THR A 40 -14.27 0.49 7.17
C THR A 40 -13.65 0.95 8.49
N PRO A 41 -14.34 1.83 9.27
CA PRO A 41 -13.77 2.39 10.51
C PRO A 41 -13.34 1.33 11.53
N LYS A 42 -14.01 0.17 11.55
CA LYS A 42 -13.69 -0.96 12.43
C LYS A 42 -12.39 -1.68 12.07
N SER A 43 -11.91 -1.55 10.83
CA SER A 43 -10.71 -2.18 10.30
C SER A 43 -9.66 -1.15 9.85
N ALA A 44 -9.92 0.14 10.06
CA ALA A 44 -9.07 1.25 9.68
C ALA A 44 -7.62 1.09 10.16
N HIS A 45 -7.40 0.54 11.35
CA HIS A 45 -6.07 0.21 11.88
C HIS A 45 -5.27 -0.68 10.91
N HIS A 46 -5.87 -1.72 10.34
CA HIS A 46 -5.17 -2.67 9.47
C HIS A 46 -4.76 -2.04 8.13
N TYR A 47 -5.50 -1.02 7.68
CA TYR A 47 -5.21 -0.27 6.46
C TYR A 47 -4.24 0.89 6.70
N GLY A 48 -4.26 1.53 7.86
CA GLY A 48 -3.37 2.64 8.20
C GLY A 48 -1.88 2.28 8.09
N ASP A 49 -1.49 1.09 8.57
CA ASP A 49 -0.12 0.60 8.42
C ASP A 49 0.30 0.40 6.95
N THR A 50 -0.67 0.06 6.09
CA THR A 50 -0.46 -0.12 4.66
C THR A 50 -0.33 1.22 3.95
N VAL A 51 -1.20 2.18 4.27
CA VAL A 51 -1.18 3.54 3.74
C VAL A 51 0.16 4.22 4.05
N LEU A 52 0.60 4.21 5.32
CA LEU A 52 1.90 4.77 5.73
C LEU A 52 3.08 4.18 4.95
N LYS A 53 3.06 2.87 4.71
CA LYS A 53 4.12 2.21 3.94
C LYS A 53 4.11 2.64 2.48
N LEU A 54 2.94 2.73 1.85
CA LEU A 54 2.80 3.19 0.48
C LEU A 54 3.18 4.67 0.31
N GLU A 55 2.82 5.52 1.26
CA GLU A 55 3.22 6.94 1.28
C GLU A 55 4.73 7.09 1.37
N ASN A 56 5.39 6.32 2.24
CA ASN A 56 6.84 6.31 2.34
C ASN A 56 7.52 5.86 1.03
N LEU A 57 6.93 4.88 0.32
CA LEU A 57 7.44 4.48 -1.00
C LEU A 57 7.27 5.56 -2.07
N GLN A 58 6.33 6.50 -1.92
CA GLN A 58 6.15 7.59 -2.87
C GLN A 58 7.15 8.73 -2.63
N LEU A 59 7.62 8.88 -1.40
CA LEU A 59 8.55 9.94 -0.97
C LEU A 59 10.04 9.53 -1.08
N SER A 60 10.33 8.23 -1.10
CA SER A 60 11.66 7.66 -1.39
C SER A 60 11.99 7.67 -2.88
#